data_AF-A0A4Y4KJ72-F1
#
_entry.id   AF-A0A4Y4KJ72-F1
#
_cell.length_a   1.000
_cell.length_b   1.000
_cell.length_c   1.000
_cell.angle_alpha   90.00
_cell.angle_beta   90.00
_cell.angle_gamma   90.00
#
_symmetry.space_group_name_H-M   'P 1'
#
loop_
_entity.id
_entity.type
_entity.pdbx_description
1 polymer ?
#
loop_
_entity_poly.entity_id
_entity_poly.type
_entity_poly.pdbx_seq_one_letter_code
_entity_poly.pdbx_strand_id
1 'polypeptide(L)' 'MLRRFLEPGQYTSLKLTTRLVEAGIQTSMGSVGDSFDNALAENLWILVKTEYVRGLGRDEPRAL' A
#
# COMPACT_ATOMS: atom_id res chain seq x y z
N MET A 1 -19.90 -18.93 -11.49
CA MET A 1 -18.77 -18.05 -11.86
C MET A 1 -18.38 -17.24 -10.64
N LEU A 2 -17.18 -17.45 -10.08
CA LEU A 2 -16.62 -16.60 -9.03
C LEU A 2 -16.17 -15.28 -9.67
N ARG A 3 -16.52 -14.14 -9.06
CA ARG A 3 -16.02 -12.83 -9.53
C ARG A 3 -14.49 -12.87 -9.54
N ARG A 4 -13.89 -12.46 -10.66
CA ARG A 4 -12.45 -12.19 -10.76
C ARG A 4 -12.07 -11.25 -9.62
N PHE A 5 -11.03 -11.59 -8.87
CA PHE A 5 -10.43 -10.67 -7.90
C PHE A 5 -10.16 -9.35 -8.61
N LEU A 6 -10.76 -8.28 -8.11
CA LEU A 6 -10.54 -6.95 -8.64
C LEU A 6 -9.14 -6.55 -8.18
N GLU A 7 -8.12 -6.90 -8.96
CA GLU A 7 -6.75 -6.41 -8.71
C GLU A 7 -6.80 -4.89 -8.65
N PRO A 8 -6.32 -4.25 -7.56
CA PRO A 8 -6.29 -2.80 -7.48
C PRO A 8 -5.44 -2.21 -8.62
N GLY A 9 -6.08 -1.70 -9.67
CA GLY A 9 -5.43 -1.07 -10.82
C GLY A 9 -4.82 0.31 -10.53
N GLN A 10 -4.64 0.66 -9.26
CA GLN A 10 -4.10 1.95 -8.85
C GLN A 10 -2.65 2.10 -9.27
N TYR A 11 -1.82 1.08 -9.02
CA TYR A 11 -0.40 1.09 -9.39
C TYR A 11 -0.20 1.03 -10.91
N THR A 12 -1.17 0.51 -11.65
CA THR A 12 -1.15 0.44 -13.13
C THR A 12 -1.97 1.55 -13.79
N SER A 13 -2.42 2.55 -13.03
CA SER A 13 -3.26 3.64 -13.55
C SER A 13 -2.45 4.61 -14.42
N LEU A 14 -3.00 4.96 -15.59
CA LEU A 14 -2.46 6.03 -16.44
C LEU A 14 -2.27 7.34 -15.67
N LYS A 15 -3.23 7.70 -14.81
CA LYS A 15 -3.17 8.93 -14.03
C LYS A 15 -1.96 8.94 -13.08
N LEU A 16 -1.65 7.79 -12.48
CA LEU A 16 -0.48 7.66 -11.62
C LEU A 16 0.81 7.79 -12.44
N THR A 17 0.93 7.06 -13.54
CA THR A 17 2.13 7.10 -14.40
C THR A 17 2.38 8.50 -14.95
N THR A 18 1.34 9.21 -15.42
CA THR A 18 1.49 10.60 -15.89
C THR A 18 2.08 11.50 -14.81
N ARG A 19 1.60 11.39 -13.56
CA ARG A 19 2.10 12.20 -12.44
C ARG A 19 3.53 11.87 -12.04
N LEU A 20 3.90 10.60 -12.11
CA LEU A 20 5.28 10.16 -11.82
C LEU A 20 6.25 10.71 -12.89
N VAL A 21 5.86 10.66 -14.17
CA VAL A 21 6.63 11.25 -15.26
C VAL A 21 6.75 12.78 -15.11
N GLU A 22 5.65 13.48 -14.82
CA GLU A 22 5.67 14.93 -14.56
C GLU A 22 6.58 15.33 -13.40
N ALA A 23 6.67 14.49 -12.37
CA ALA A 23 7.54 14.71 -11.22
C ALA A 23 8.99 14.24 -11.44
N GLY A 24 9.32 13.64 -12.59
CA GLY A 24 10.65 13.09 -12.87
C GLY A 24 10.99 11.84 -12.06
N ILE A 25 9.98 11.11 -11.56
CA ILE A 25 10.15 9.93 -10.71
C ILE A 25 10.15 8.67 -11.57
N GLN A 26 11.24 7.89 -11.49
CA GLN A 26 11.29 6.58 -12.11
C GLN A 26 10.45 5.58 -11.33
N THR A 27 9.60 4.84 -12.03
CA THR A 27 8.68 3.87 -11.43
C THR A 27 9.31 2.48 -11.40
N SER A 28 9.22 1.78 -10.27
CA SER A 28 9.51 0.34 -10.15
C SER A 28 8.37 -0.33 -9.38
N MET A 29 7.98 -1.53 -9.78
CA MET A 29 6.98 -2.36 -9.08
C MET A 29 7.58 -3.63 -8.47
N GLY A 30 8.91 -3.70 -8.37
CA GLY A 30 9.62 -4.93 -7.98
C GLY A 30 9.56 -5.99 -9.08
N SER A 31 10.17 -7.15 -8.82
CA SER A 31 10.08 -8.30 -9.71
C SER A 31 9.08 -9.32 -9.17
N VAL A 32 8.52 -10.15 -10.04
CA VAL A 32 7.55 -11.16 -9.62
C VAL A 32 8.28 -12.27 -8.87
N GLY A 33 7.91 -12.48 -7.61
CA GLY A 33 8.44 -13.57 -6.79
C GLY A 33 9.62 -13.18 -5.91
N ASP A 34 10.05 -11.92 -5.93
CA ASP A 34 10.84 -11.34 -4.85
C ASP A 34 9.99 -10.36 -4.02
N SER A 35 10.33 -10.23 -2.73
CA SER A 35 9.60 -9.38 -1.79
C SER A 35 10.47 -8.31 -1.15
N PHE A 36 11.72 -8.16 -1.60
CA PHE A 36 12.69 -7.26 -0.98
C PHE A 36 12.21 -5.81 -0.94
N ASP A 37 11.66 -5.31 -2.06
CA ASP A 37 11.16 -3.94 -2.15
C ASP A 37 9.98 -3.69 -1.20
N ASN A 38 9.15 -4.72 -0.96
CA ASN A 38 7.97 -4.63 -0.10
C ASN A 38 8.29 -4.89 1.38
N ALA A 39 9.34 -5.65 1.70
CA ALA A 39 9.62 -6.09 3.06
C ALA A 39 9.80 -4.92 4.04
N LEU A 40 10.47 -3.84 3.61
CA LEU A 40 10.63 -2.64 4.43
C LEU A 40 9.29 -1.92 4.65
N ALA A 41 8.50 -1.76 3.58
CA ALA A 41 7.20 -1.11 3.64
C ALA A 41 6.22 -1.88 4.54
N GLU A 42 6.22 -3.21 4.44
CA GLU A 42 5.42 -4.09 5.28
C GLU A 42 5.85 -4.02 6.75
N ASN A 43 7.15 -4.03 7.04
CA ASN A 43 7.65 -3.91 8.41
C ASN A 43 7.23 -2.57 9.05
N LEU A 44 7.32 -1.47 8.30
CA LEU A 44 6.82 -0.17 8.74
C LEU A 44 5.31 -0.23 9.03
N TRP A 45 4.52 -0.83 8.14
CA TRP A 45 3.08 -0.94 8.30
C TRP A 45 2.68 -1.80 9.51
N ILE A 46 3.43 -2.86 9.78
CA ILE A 46 3.27 -3.69 10.98
C ILE A 46 3.52 -2.86 12.24
N LEU A 47 4.59 -2.06 12.27
CA LEU A 47 4.89 -1.19 13.41
C LEU A 47 3.76 -0.17 13.64
N VAL A 48 3.31 0.52 12.59
CA VAL A 48 2.20 1.48 12.67
C VAL A 48 0.94 0.82 13.25
N LYS A 49 0.55 -0.36 12.73
CA LYS A 49 -0.60 -1.11 13.24
C LYS A 49 -0.44 -1.53 14.69
N THR A 50 0.76 -1.97 15.05
CA THR A 50 1.07 -2.43 16.41
C THR A 50 0.92 -1.27 17.40
N GLU A 51 1.46 -0.10 17.09
CA GLU A 51 1.35 1.08 17.95
C GLU A 51 -0.08 1.64 17.96
N TYR A 52 -0.80 1.57 16.84
CA TYR A 52 -2.23 1.91 16.79
C TYR A 52 -3.04 1.05 17.78
N VAL A 53 -2.85 -0.26 17.80
CA VAL A 53 -3.55 -1.17 18.74
C VAL A 53 -3.10 -0.97 20.19
N ARG A 54 -1.83 -0.59 20.40
CA ARG A 54 -1.25 -0.42 21.75
C ARG A 54 -1.66 0.89 22.43
N GLY A 55 -1.75 2.01 21.70
CA GLY A 55 -1.86 3.32 22.36
C GLY A 55 -2.73 4.40 21.70
N LEU A 56 -3.18 4.25 20.45
CA LEU A 56 -3.92 5.33 19.74
C LEU A 56 -5.33 4.95 19.28
N GLY A 57 -5.59 3.67 19.01
CA GLY A 57 -6.88 3.16 18.54
C GLY A 57 -7.86 2.75 19.64
N ARG A 58 -7.49 2.90 20.91
CA ARG A 58 -8.38 2.61 22.06
C ARG A 58 -9.20 3.82 22.51
N ASP A 59 -8.76 5.03 22.16
CA ASP A 59 -9.42 6.29 22.54
C ASP A 59 -10.29 6.87 21.43
N GLU A 60 -10.33 6.23 20.25
CA GLU A 60 -11.33 6.51 19.20
C GLU A 60 -12.67 5.86 19.61
N PRO A 61 -13.74 6.64 19.86
CA PRO A 61 -15.04 6.06 20.14
C PRO A 61 -15.45 5.25 18.91
N ARG A 62 -15.71 3.95 19.09
CA ARG A 62 -16.24 3.10 18.02
C ARG A 62 -17.46 3.79 17.42
N ALA A 63 -17.31 4.36 16.22
CA ALA A 63 -18.42 4.90 15.47
C ALA A 63 -19.44 3.76 15.29
N LEU A 64 -20.55 3.88 16.01
CA LEU A 64 -21.79 3.13 15.80
C LEU A 64 -22.54 3.75 14.63
#